data_AF-A0A026VZP4-F1
#
_entry.id   AF-A0A026VZP4-F1
#
_cell.length_a   1.000
_cell.length_b   1.000
_cell.length_c   1.000
_cell.angle_alpha   90.00
_cell.angle_beta   90.00
_cell.angle_gamma   90.00
#
_symmetry.space_group_name_H-M   'P 1'
#
loop_
_entity.id
_entity.type
_entity.pdbx_description
1 polymer ?
#
loop_
_entity_poly.entity_id
_entity_poly.type
_entity_poly.pdbx_seq_one_letter_code
_entity_poly.pdbx_strand_id
1 'polypeptide(L)'
;FKDFLLLYNQISETCFKKCANTFLSREINLDEDSCVNNCAQKFIHANHKIMEIFVEVQPVMLRKRTEELNAAQTTLEAENQQVESSMQ
;
A
#
# COMPACT_ATOMS: atom_id res chain seq x y z
N PHE A 1 -4.37 -10.50 -12.96
CA PHE A 1 -5.86 -10.46 -12.92
C PHE A 1 -6.41 -10.20 -11.52
N LYS A 2 -6.00 -10.95 -10.48
CA LYS A 2 -6.47 -10.73 -9.09
C LYS A 2 -6.24 -9.29 -8.61
N ASP A 3 -5.04 -8.75 -8.83
CA ASP A 3 -4.70 -7.40 -8.34
C ASP A 3 -5.47 -6.31 -9.07
N PHE A 4 -5.74 -6.50 -10.36
CA PHE A 4 -6.60 -5.62 -11.13
C PHE A 4 -8.04 -5.60 -10.57
N LEU A 5 -8.60 -6.77 -10.25
CA LEU A 5 -9.94 -6.85 -9.66
C LEU A 5 -9.97 -6.23 -8.26
N LEU A 6 -8.92 -6.41 -7.46
CA LEU A 6 -8.81 -5.76 -6.17
C LEU A 6 -8.80 -4.23 -6.32
N LEU A 7 -8.01 -3.72 -7.27
CA LEU A 7 -7.94 -2.29 -7.56
C LEU A 7 -9.28 -1.74 -8.05
N TYR A 8 -9.94 -2.45 -8.97
CA TYR A 8 -11.25 -2.07 -9.49
C TYR A 8 -12.29 -1.98 -8.37
N ASN A 9 -12.31 -2.96 -7.46
CA ASN A 9 -13.21 -2.95 -6.30
C ASN A 9 -12.92 -1.77 -5.38
N GLN A 10 -11.65 -1.49 -5.10
CA GLN A 10 -11.24 -0.34 -4.28
C GLN A 10 -11.64 1.00 -4.90
N ILE A 11 -11.43 1.17 -6.21
CA ILE A 11 -11.85 2.37 -6.95
C ILE A 11 -13.35 2.55 -6.85
N SER A 12 -14.10 1.47 -7.15
CA SER A 12 -15.56 1.47 -7.14
C SER A 12 -16.11 1.87 -5.77
N GLU A 13 -15.62 1.23 -4.70
CA GLU A 13 -16.03 1.54 -3.32
C GLU A 13 -15.67 2.98 -2.92
N THR A 14 -14.46 3.43 -3.24
CA THR A 14 -13.97 4.76 -2.88
C THR A 14 -14.78 5.85 -3.58
N CYS A 15 -15.04 5.70 -4.87
CA CYS A 15 -15.78 6.69 -5.64
C CYS A 15 -17.26 6.69 -5.28
N PHE A 16 -17.86 5.53 -5.02
CA PHE A 16 -19.23 5.46 -4.50
C PHE A 16 -19.37 6.23 -3.18
N LYS A 17 -18.50 5.97 -2.19
CA LYS A 17 -18.51 6.65 -0.89
C LYS A 17 -18.31 8.17 -0.96
N LYS A 18 -17.63 8.66 -2.00
CA LYS A 18 -17.34 10.09 -2.18
C LYS A 18 -18.36 10.84 -3.02
N CYS A 19 -18.92 10.18 -4.04
CA CYS A 19 -19.70 10.85 -5.07
C CYS A 19 -21.20 10.55 -4.99
N ALA A 20 -21.63 9.37 -4.54
CA ALA A 20 -23.04 9.09 -4.34
C ALA A 20 -23.50 9.78 -3.05
N ASN A 21 -24.10 10.96 -3.20
CA ASN A 21 -24.42 11.85 -2.09
C ASN A 21 -25.93 12.09 -1.94
N THR A 22 -26.71 11.91 -3.00
CA THR A 22 -28.16 12.08 -2.97
C THR A 22 -28.86 10.76 -3.29
N PHE A 23 -29.60 10.23 -2.32
CA PHE A 23 -30.39 9.00 -2.47
C PHE A 23 -31.86 9.31 -2.76
N LEU A 24 -32.12 10.41 -3.47
CA LEU A 24 -33.46 10.90 -3.78
C LEU A 24 -34.04 10.28 -5.06
N SER A 25 -33.16 9.82 -5.96
CA SER A 25 -33.52 9.13 -7.21
C SER A 25 -32.72 7.85 -7.39
N ARG A 26 -33.24 6.94 -8.23
CA ARG A 26 -32.47 5.77 -8.71
C ARG A 26 -31.45 6.16 -9.79
N GLU A 27 -31.68 7.26 -10.48
CA GLU A 27 -30.81 7.76 -11.54
C GLU A 27 -29.66 8.57 -10.98
N ILE A 28 -28.50 8.47 -11.64
CA ILE A 28 -27.29 9.22 -11.33
C ILE A 28 -27.47 10.66 -11.84
N ASN A 29 -27.25 11.63 -10.96
CA ASN A 29 -27.29 13.05 -11.35
C ASN A 29 -26.01 13.45 -12.11
N LEU A 30 -26.07 14.52 -12.92
CA LEU A 30 -24.93 15.04 -13.68
C LEU A 30 -23.71 15.39 -12.79
N ASP A 31 -23.97 15.88 -11.58
CA ASP A 31 -22.91 16.19 -10.61
C ASP A 31 -22.23 14.90 -10.09
N GLU A 32 -23.00 13.85 -9.85
CA GLU A 32 -22.49 12.55 -9.40
C GLU A 32 -21.69 11.87 -10.52
N ASP A 33 -22.17 11.93 -11.76
CA ASP A 33 -21.47 11.41 -12.94
C ASP A 33 -20.10 12.09 -13.14
N SER A 34 -20.08 13.43 -13.14
CA SER A 34 -18.84 14.22 -13.21
C SER A 34 -17.91 13.92 -12.04
N CYS A 35 -18.45 13.77 -10.81
CA CYS A 35 -17.67 13.40 -9.65
C CYS A 35 -17.01 12.03 -9.80
N VAL A 36 -17.75 11.00 -10.23
CA VAL A 36 -17.22 9.64 -10.38
C VAL A 36 -16.11 9.58 -11.43
N ASN A 37 -16.29 10.25 -12.57
CA ASN A 37 -15.26 10.32 -13.61
C ASN A 37 -13.96 10.97 -13.07
N ASN A 38 -14.10 12.11 -12.39
CA ASN A 38 -12.96 12.79 -11.76
C ASN A 38 -12.31 11.95 -10.66
N CYS A 39 -13.10 11.23 -9.87
CA CYS A 39 -12.62 10.36 -8.80
C CYS A 39 -11.77 9.22 -9.37
N ALA A 40 -12.26 8.53 -10.40
CA ALA A 40 -11.53 7.44 -11.02
C ALA A 40 -10.20 7.91 -11.64
N GLN A 41 -10.21 9.02 -12.37
CA GLN A 41 -8.99 9.61 -12.95
C GLN A 41 -7.97 9.99 -11.87
N LYS A 42 -8.41 10.68 -10.81
CA LYS A 42 -7.56 11.04 -9.67
C LYS A 42 -6.97 9.81 -8.99
N PHE A 43 -7.76 8.77 -8.80
CA PHE A 43 -7.30 7.54 -8.17
C PHE A 43 -6.23 6.85 -9.01
N ILE A 44 -6.45 6.72 -10.32
CA ILE A 44 -5.48 6.09 -11.23
C ILE A 44 -4.17 6.88 -11.25
N HIS A 45 -4.25 8.21 -11.38
CA HIS A 45 -3.05 9.06 -11.35
C HIS A 45 -2.31 8.98 -10.01
N ALA A 46 -3.04 8.97 -8.89
CA ALA A 46 -2.44 8.83 -7.56
C ALA A 46 -1.76 7.45 -7.41
N ASN A 47 -2.42 6.38 -7.86
CA ASN A 47 -1.85 5.03 -7.80
C ASN A 47 -0.57 4.93 -8.63
N HIS A 48 -0.57 5.47 -9.87
CA HIS A 48 0.64 5.52 -10.68
C HIS A 48 1.76 6.34 -10.02
N LYS A 49 1.44 7.51 -9.43
CA LYS A 49 2.45 8.34 -8.77
C LYS A 49 3.03 7.68 -7.52
N ILE A 50 2.19 7.00 -6.73
CA ILE A 50 2.64 6.23 -5.57
C ILE A 50 3.53 5.08 -6.02
N MET A 51 3.18 4.37 -7.10
CA MET A 51 3.99 3.29 -7.64
C MET A 51 5.37 3.78 -8.12
N GLU A 52 5.42 4.92 -8.81
CA GLU A 52 6.67 5.55 -9.24
C GLU A 52 7.59 5.82 -8.04
N ILE A 53 7.07 6.51 -7.02
CA ILE A 53 7.82 6.82 -5.79
C ILE A 53 8.23 5.53 -5.07
N PHE A 54 7.34 4.55 -5.00
CA PHE A 54 7.59 3.29 -4.33
C PHE A 54 8.78 2.55 -4.96
N VAL A 55 8.84 2.48 -6.28
CA VAL A 55 9.97 1.86 -6.99
C VAL A 55 11.29 2.59 -6.69
N GLU A 56 11.27 3.92 -6.54
CA GLU A 56 12.46 4.70 -6.18
C GLU A 56 12.92 4.45 -4.75
N VAL A 57 12.00 4.42 -3.78
CA VAL A 57 12.36 4.39 -2.34
C VAL A 57 12.48 2.98 -1.76
N GLN A 58 11.78 1.99 -2.32
CA GLN A 58 11.74 0.63 -1.78
C GLN A 58 13.14 -0.02 -1.68
N PRO A 59 14.06 0.09 -2.66
CA PRO A 59 15.38 -0.54 -2.56
C PRO A 59 16.20 -0.03 -1.37
N VAL A 60 16.12 1.29 -1.09
CA VAL A 60 16.82 1.92 0.03
C VAL A 60 16.26 1.40 1.36
N MET A 61 14.94 1.30 1.48
CA MET A 61 14.29 0.78 2.69
C MET A 61 14.61 -0.71 2.90
N LEU A 62 14.60 -1.50 1.83
CA LEU A 62 14.92 -2.93 1.89
C LEU A 62 16.37 -3.16 2.31
N ARG A 63 17.32 -2.39 1.76
CA ARG A 63 18.74 -2.49 2.15
C ARG A 63 18.92 -2.23 3.64
N LYS A 64 18.35 -1.14 4.17
CA LYS A 64 18.41 -0.83 5.61
C LYS A 64 17.85 -1.96 6.47
N ARG A 65 16.70 -2.50 6.09
CA ARG A 65 16.09 -3.62 6.81
C ARG A 65 17.01 -4.85 6.81
N THR A 66 17.65 -5.19 5.70
CA THR A 66 18.58 -6.32 5.64
C THR A 66 19.80 -6.11 6.54
N GLU A 67 20.36 -4.90 6.57
CA GLU A 67 21.48 -4.54 7.46
C GLU A 67 21.10 -4.69 8.94
N GLU A 68 19.92 -4.22 9.33
CA GLU A 68 19.38 -4.36 10.70
C GLU A 68 19.19 -5.84 11.10
N LEU A 69 18.62 -6.65 10.20
CA LEU A 69 18.44 -8.08 10.44
C LEU A 69 19.77 -8.82 10.61
N ASN A 70 20.76 -8.52 9.75
CA ASN A 70 22.08 -9.14 9.85
C ASN A 70 22.79 -8.75 11.16
N ALA A 71 22.71 -7.48 11.56
CA ALA A 71 23.29 -7.03 12.83
C ALA A 71 22.64 -7.73 14.03
N ALA A 72 21.31 -7.79 14.06
CA ALA A 72 20.58 -8.50 15.12
C ALA A 72 20.92 -9.99 15.15
N GLN A 73 21.03 -10.63 13.98
CA GLN A 73 21.43 -12.04 13.87
C GLN A 73 22.85 -12.27 14.43
N THR A 74 23.80 -11.39 14.11
CA THR A 74 25.17 -11.50 14.61
C THR A 74 25.24 -11.35 16.13
N THR A 75 24.44 -10.46 16.71
CA THR A 75 24.35 -10.30 18.18
C THR A 75 23.75 -11.55 18.84
N LEU A 76 22.67 -12.10 18.29
CA LEU A 76 22.06 -13.34 18.81
C LEU A 76 23.01 -14.54 18.72
N GLU A 77 23.79 -14.64 17.65
CA GLU A 77 24.81 -15.68 17.50
C GLU A 77 25.95 -15.52 18.51
N ALA A 78 26.39 -14.29 18.79
CA ALA A 78 27.40 -14.01 19.81
C ALA A 78 26.90 -14.32 21.23
N GLU A 79 25.64 -13.99 21.53
CA GLU A 79 24.99 -14.32 22.81
C GLU A 79 24.85 -15.85 22.98
N ASN A 80 24.43 -16.57 21.93
CA ASN A 80 24.32 -18.04 21.97
C ASN A 80 25.69 -18.71 22.19
N GLN A 81 26.75 -18.25 21.52
CA GLN A 81 28.10 -18.78 21.74
C GLN A 81 28.61 -18.49 23.17
N GLN A 82 28.29 -17.33 23.74
CA GLN A 82 28.59 -17.02 25.14
C GLN A 82 27.85 -17.95 26.10
N VAL A 83 26.55 -18.21 25.86
CA VAL A 83 25.75 -19.13 26.68
C VAL A 83 26.31 -20.55 26.61
N GLU A 84 26.65 -21.06 25.41
CA GLU A 84 27.28 -22.38 25.26
C GLU A 84 28.61 -22.48 26.00
N SER A 85 29.45 -21.43 25.96
CA SER A 85 30.73 -21.40 26.67
C SER A 85 30.62 -21.31 28.20
N SER A 86 29.49 -20.83 28.71
CA SER A 86 29.21 -20.70 30.16
C SER A 86 28.59 -21.96 30.78
N MET A 87 28.12 -22.89 29.95
CA MET A 87 27.51 -24.15 30.37
C MET A 87 28.52 -25.32 30.44
N GLN A 88 29.79 -25.05 30.09
CA GLN A 88 30.95 -25.93 30.22
C GLN A 88 31.82 -25.55 31.42
#